data_AF-A0A963BX24-F1
#
_entry.id   AF-A0A963BX24-F1
#
_cell.length_a   1.000
_cell.length_b   1.000
_cell.length_c   1.000
_cell.angle_alpha   90.00
_cell.angle_beta   90.00
_cell.angle_gamma   90.00
#
_symmetry.space_group_name_H-M   'P 1'
#
loop_
_entity.id
_entity.type
_entity.pdbx_description
1 polymer ?
#
loop_
_entity_poly.entity_id
_entity_poly.type
_entity_poly.pdbx_seq_one_letter_code
_entity_poly.pdbx_strand_id
1 'polypeptide(L)'
;MDERAARLRRLRWHCRRALLELDLKFQRYWLQAGDDVDAEQETALELLLEMEDHDLWELVSGRRETDDPRLQGMLVRLRQV
;
A
#
# COMPACT_ATOMS: atom_id res chain seq x y z
N MET A 1 13.17 20.46 5.66
CA MET A 1 14.12 19.33 5.62
C MET A 1 13.61 18.29 6.63
N ASP A 2 12.82 17.25 6.37
CA ASP A 2 12.35 16.57 5.16
C ASP A 2 10.93 16.02 5.44
N GLU A 3 9.88 16.81 5.19
CA GLU A 3 8.49 16.40 5.49
C GLU A 3 8.06 15.16 4.69
N ARG A 4 8.58 15.02 3.47
CA ARG A 4 8.38 13.86 2.60
C ARG A 4 8.92 12.57 3.22
N ALA A 5 10.17 12.59 3.70
CA ALA A 5 10.78 11.43 4.35
C ALA A 5 10.06 11.05 5.65
N ALA A 6 9.58 12.04 6.41
CA ALA A 6 8.75 11.78 7.59
C ALA A 6 7.41 11.13 7.23
N ARG A 7 6.77 11.56 6.13
CA ARG A 7 5.52 10.97 5.63
C ARG A 7 5.71 9.53 5.18
N LEU A 8 6.75 9.24 4.39
CA LEU A 8 7.09 7.88 3.96
C LEU A 8 7.34 6.94 5.14
N ARG A 9 8.06 7.40 6.17
CA ARG A 9 8.26 6.60 7.40
C ARG A 9 6.95 6.28 8.12
N ARG A 10 6.01 7.25 8.20
CA ARG A 10 4.68 7.02 8.78
C ARG A 10 3.88 6.02 7.96
N LEU A 11 3.87 6.16 6.64
CA LEU A 11 3.23 5.23 5.71
C LEU A 11 3.77 3.80 5.89
N ARG A 12 5.09 3.65 5.87
CA ARG A 12 5.76 2.37 6.07
C ARG A 12 5.44 1.74 7.43
N TRP A 13 5.24 2.56 8.46
CA TRP A 13 4.81 2.08 9.77
C TRP A 13 3.35 1.60 9.78
N HIS A 14 2.44 2.29 9.08
CA HIS A 14 1.03 1.91 8.95
C HIS A 14 0.82 0.62 8.12
N CYS A 15 1.80 0.25 7.29
CA CYS A 15 1.79 -1.01 6.56
C CYS A 15 1.97 -2.26 7.44
N ARG A 16 2.31 -2.11 8.73
CA ARG A 16 2.43 -3.24 9.67
C ARG A 16 1.03 -3.69 10.09
N ARG A 17 0.55 -4.79 9.51
CA ARG A 17 -0.80 -5.32 9.73
C ARG A 17 -0.79 -6.60 10.55
N ALA A 18 -1.94 -6.93 11.14
CA ALA A 18 -2.10 -8.17 11.90
C ALA A 18 -2.18 -9.38 10.97
N LEU A 19 -2.72 -9.18 9.77
CA LEU A 19 -2.77 -10.20 8.72
C LEU A 19 -1.39 -10.39 8.07
N LEU A 20 -0.82 -11.59 8.22
CA LEU A 20 0.53 -11.92 7.76
C LEU A 20 0.68 -11.74 6.24
N GLU A 21 -0.33 -12.10 5.48
CA GLU A 21 -0.32 -12.01 4.02
C GLU A 21 -0.20 -10.56 3.55
N LEU A 22 -0.91 -9.63 4.22
CA LEU A 22 -0.78 -8.20 3.95
C LEU A 22 0.59 -7.69 4.37
N ASP A 23 1.08 -8.09 5.55
CA ASP A 23 2.38 -7.65 6.04
C ASP A 23 3.51 -8.07 5.08
N LEU A 24 3.52 -9.32 4.62
CA LEU A 24 4.48 -9.82 3.63
C LEU A 24 4.38 -9.07 2.29
N LYS A 25 3.16 -8.79 1.82
CA LYS A 25 2.96 -8.03 0.57
C LYS A 25 3.51 -6.61 0.68
N PHE A 26 3.22 -5.91 1.77
CA PHE A 26 3.77 -4.56 1.99
C PHE A 26 5.29 -4.58 2.16
N GLN A 27 5.85 -5.54 2.89
CA GLN A 27 7.30 -5.67 3.04
C GLN A 27 8.01 -5.84 1.69
N ARG A 28 7.49 -6.71 0.82
CA ARG A 28 8.04 -6.91 -0.54
C ARG A 28 7.87 -5.67 -1.40
N TYR A 29 6.73 -5.01 -1.34
CA TYR A 29 6.50 -3.74 -2.02
C TYR A 29 7.54 -2.69 -1.62
N TRP A 30 7.75 -2.48 -0.31
CA TRP A 30 8.72 -1.52 0.18
C TRP A 30 10.17 -1.90 -0.11
N LEU A 31 10.46 -3.19 -0.28
CA LEU A 31 11.78 -3.66 -0.70
C LEU A 31 12.06 -3.31 -2.17
N GLN A 32 11.03 -3.37 -3.03
CA GLN A 32 11.13 -3.03 -4.45
C GLN A 32 11.03 -1.53 -4.73
N ALA A 33 10.12 -0.83 -4.05
CA ALA A 33 9.87 0.60 -4.25
C ALA A 33 10.95 1.48 -3.62
N GLY A 34 11.50 1.08 -2.46
CA GLY A 34 12.51 1.88 -1.76
C GLY A 34 12.01 3.29 -1.44
N ASP A 35 12.76 4.30 -1.88
CA ASP A 35 12.41 5.72 -1.77
C ASP A 35 11.77 6.29 -3.05
N ASP A 36 11.57 5.46 -4.08
CA ASP A 36 11.02 5.83 -5.38
C ASP A 36 9.48 5.68 -5.38
N VAL A 37 8.84 6.36 -4.42
CA VAL A 37 7.38 6.39 -4.28
C VAL A 37 6.86 7.78 -4.64
N ASP A 38 6.02 7.83 -5.67
CA ASP A 38 5.41 9.06 -6.17
C ASP A 38 4.29 9.57 -5.26
N ALA A 39 3.93 10.84 -5.37
CA ALA A 39 2.86 11.45 -4.55
C ALA A 39 1.49 10.79 -4.77
N GLU A 40 1.22 10.30 -5.98
CA GLU A 40 0.00 9.56 -6.28
C GLU A 40 -0.02 8.19 -5.58
N GLN A 41 1.12 7.49 -5.55
CA GLN A 41 1.25 6.21 -4.85
C GLN A 41 1.14 6.37 -3.34
N GLU A 42 1.74 7.42 -2.77
CA GLU A 42 1.57 7.75 -1.36
C GLU A 42 0.09 7.94 -1.01
N THR A 43 -0.63 8.71 -1.84
CA THR A 43 -2.06 8.99 -1.61
C THR A 43 -2.89 7.71 -1.73
N ALA A 44 -2.63 6.89 -2.75
CA ALA A 44 -3.32 5.61 -2.91
C ALA A 44 -3.03 4.64 -1.74
N LEU A 45 -1.78 4.59 -1.26
CA LEU A 45 -1.40 3.81 -0.08
C LEU A 45 -2.09 4.32 1.18
N GLU A 46 -2.16 5.63 1.41
CA GLU A 46 -2.88 6.19 2.57
C GLU A 46 -4.34 5.74 2.56
N LEU A 47 -5.03 5.87 1.41
CA LEU A 47 -6.43 5.42 1.27
C LEU A 47 -6.60 3.92 1.51
N LEU A 48 -5.72 3.08 0.96
CA LEU A 48 -5.74 1.64 1.20
C LEU A 48 -5.50 1.29 2.67
N LEU A 49 -4.63 2.06 3.34
CA LEU A 49 -4.29 1.85 4.74
C LEU A 49 -5.35 2.41 5.71
N GLU A 50 -6.31 3.21 5.24
CA GLU A 50 -7.48 3.57 6.05
C GLU A 50 -8.50 2.41 6.12
N MET A 51 -8.38 1.41 5.26
CA MET A 51 -9.28 0.25 5.23
C MET A 51 -8.92 -0.80 6.30
N GLU A 52 -9.92 -1.60 6.68
CA GLU A 52 -9.72 -2.76 7.53
C GLU A 52 -8.94 -3.86 6.81
N ASP A 53 -8.19 -4.67 7.58
CA ASP A 53 -7.31 -5.71 7.05
C ASP A 53 -8.03 -6.69 6.11
N HIS A 54 -9.29 -7.06 6.44
CA HIS A 54 -10.07 -7.97 5.62
C HIS A 54 -10.49 -7.34 4.29
N ASP A 55 -11.00 -6.11 4.29
CA ASP A 55 -11.40 -5.41 3.07
C ASP A 55 -10.20 -5.12 2.16
N LEU A 56 -9.10 -4.70 2.76
CA LEU A 56 -7.84 -4.47 2.06
C LEU A 56 -7.33 -5.78 1.42
N TRP A 57 -7.40 -6.89 2.15
CA TRP A 57 -7.01 -8.19 1.61
C TRP A 57 -7.88 -8.64 0.44
N GLU A 58 -9.20 -8.43 0.49
CA GLU A 58 -10.10 -8.77 -0.63
C GLU A 58 -9.72 -7.99 -1.90
N LEU A 59 -9.32 -6.72 -1.77
CA LEU A 59 -8.81 -5.92 -2.89
C LEU A 59 -7.43 -6.40 -3.36
N VAL A 60 -6.47 -6.59 -2.45
CA VAL A 60 -5.10 -7.00 -2.81
C VAL A 60 -5.09 -8.40 -3.43
N SER A 61 -5.90 -9.33 -2.90
CA SER A 61 -6.04 -10.69 -3.44
C SER A 61 -6.82 -10.77 -4.75
N GLY A 62 -7.49 -9.69 -5.16
CA GLY A 62 -8.30 -9.65 -6.39
C GLY A 62 -9.66 -10.33 -6.28
N ARG A 63 -10.13 -10.60 -5.05
CA ARG A 63 -11.49 -11.07 -4.79
C ARG A 63 -12.52 -9.95 -4.94
N ARG A 64 -12.09 -8.71 -4.71
CA ARG A 64 -12.85 -7.49 -4.91
C ARG A 64 -12.14 -6.57 -5.91
N GLU A 65 -12.92 -5.89 -6.72
CA GLU A 65 -12.46 -4.86 -7.64
C GLU A 65 -12.78 -3.46 -7.08
N THR A 66 -12.04 -2.46 -7.57
CA THR A 66 -12.26 -1.05 -7.25
C THR A 66 -12.37 -0.27 -8.54
N ASP A 67 -13.32 0.65 -8.59
CA ASP A 67 -13.52 1.55 -9.75
C ASP A 67 -12.61 2.78 -9.68
N ASP A 68 -11.85 2.96 -8.59
CA ASP A 68 -10.89 4.06 -8.46
C ASP A 68 -9.59 3.72 -9.20
N PRO A 69 -9.26 4.43 -10.29
CA PRO A 69 -8.05 4.16 -11.08
C PRO A 69 -6.76 4.32 -10.27
N ARG A 70 -6.76 5.20 -9.26
CA ARG A 70 -5.59 5.47 -8.40
C ARG A 70 -5.30 4.27 -7.51
N LEU A 71 -6.34 3.71 -6.90
CA LEU A 71 -6.24 2.49 -6.09
C LEU A 71 -5.90 1.30 -6.97
N GLN A 72 -6.51 1.19 -8.15
CA GLN A 72 -6.27 0.10 -9.08
C GLN A 72 -4.81 0.02 -9.52
N GLY A 73 -4.18 1.16 -9.85
CA GLY A 73 -2.75 1.21 -10.17
C GLY A 73 -1.86 0.71 -9.03
N MET A 74 -2.18 1.08 -7.79
CA MET A 74 -1.45 0.63 -6.60
C MET A 74 -1.68 -0.86 -6.32
N LEU A 75 -2.92 -1.34 -6.42
CA LEU A 75 -3.29 -2.74 -6.23
C LEU A 75 -2.59 -3.65 -7.24
N VAL A 76 -2.48 -3.24 -8.51
CA VAL A 76 -1.72 -3.98 -9.53
C VAL A 76 -0.27 -4.15 -9.11
N ARG A 77 0.38 -3.09 -8.59
CA ARG A 77 1.76 -3.18 -8.09
C ARG A 77 1.87 -4.13 -6.88
N LEU A 78 0.98 -4.02 -5.89
CA LEU A 78 0.94 -4.91 -4.73
C LEU A 78 0.66 -6.38 -5.12
N ARG A 79 -0.05 -6.63 -6.22
CA ARG A 79 -0.27 -7.98 -6.73
C ARG A 79 0.99 -8.56 -7.38
N GLN A 80 1.85 -7.73 -7.97
CA GLN A 80 3.06 -8.16 -8.68
C GLN A 80 4.29 -8.40 -7.78
N VAL A 81 4.25 -8.00 -6.51
CA VAL A 81 5.34 -8.23 -5.54
C VAL A 81 5.30 -9.60 -4.85
#